data_AF-A0AA86ZRL2-F1
#
_entry.id   AF-A0AA86ZRL2-F1
#
_cell.length_a   1.000
_cell.length_b   1.000
_cell.length_c   1.000
_cell.angle_alpha   90.00
_cell.angle_beta   90.00
_cell.angle_gamma   90.00
#
_symmetry.space_group_name_H-M   'P 1'
#
loop_
_entity.id
_entity.type
_entity.pdbx_description
1 polymer ?
#
loop_
_entity_poly.entity_id
_entity_poly.type
_entity_poly.pdbx_seq_one_letter_code
_entity_poly.pdbx_strand_id
1 'polypeptide(L)'
;MKNTKKLSIFAAIILFFTFSLTGCQNNQEKAKPKTDQITVTYTLKDNKKTFANKKVHLKKNSTVATGLKKNWKVKSQKEFITAIDGKSQNPQKKIYWTYTVNGKMVNKSAYQQKLKNKDKVVFTRSKY
;
A
#
# COMPACT_ATOMS: atom_id res chain seq x y z
N MET A 1 39.61 38.26 -16.52
CA MET A 1 40.06 37.89 -17.87
C MET A 1 41.58 37.99 -17.94
N LYS A 2 42.28 36.85 -17.89
CA LYS A 2 43.54 36.55 -18.61
C LYS A 2 43.96 35.14 -18.23
N ASN A 3 44.07 34.34 -19.29
CA ASN A 3 44.29 32.90 -19.30
C ASN A 3 45.79 32.59 -19.28
N THR A 4 46.07 31.28 -19.25
CA THR A 4 47.23 30.57 -19.86
C THR A 4 48.42 30.26 -18.96
N LYS A 5 49.17 29.16 -19.12
CA LYS A 5 48.98 27.80 -19.68
C LYS A 5 50.27 27.03 -19.33
N LYS A 6 50.16 25.76 -18.87
CA LYS A 6 51.11 24.63 -19.05
C LYS A 6 52.52 24.83 -18.43
N LEU A 7 53.38 23.85 -18.10
CA LEU A 7 53.61 22.41 -18.29
C LEU A 7 54.71 22.10 -17.22
N SER A 8 54.78 20.98 -16.50
CA SER A 8 55.61 19.84 -16.93
C SER A 8 55.77 18.78 -15.82
N ILE A 9 55.50 17.52 -16.21
CA ILE A 9 56.35 16.32 -16.09
C ILE A 9 56.85 15.92 -14.69
N PHE A 10 56.42 14.76 -14.17
CA PHE A 10 57.22 13.51 -14.10
C PHE A 10 56.44 12.39 -13.40
N ALA A 11 56.40 11.23 -14.06
CA ALA A 11 55.86 9.98 -13.57
C ALA A 11 56.99 9.15 -12.91
N ALA A 12 56.67 8.41 -11.84
CA ALA A 12 57.27 7.14 -11.39
C ALA A 12 56.92 6.91 -9.90
N ILE A 13 56.12 5.90 -9.51
CA ILE A 13 56.52 4.51 -9.16
C ILE A 13 57.15 4.46 -7.74
N ILE A 14 56.81 3.64 -6.74
CA ILE A 14 56.00 2.41 -6.57
C ILE A 14 55.87 2.11 -5.05
N LEU A 15 54.79 1.40 -4.68
CA LEU A 15 54.50 0.52 -3.51
C LEU A 15 55.34 0.58 -2.21
N PHE A 16 54.68 0.52 -1.03
CA PHE A 16 54.41 -0.72 -0.27
C PHE A 16 53.73 -0.44 1.10
N PHE A 17 52.78 -1.31 1.48
CA PHE A 17 52.32 -1.65 2.84
C PHE A 17 51.59 -0.52 3.66
N THR A 18 50.39 -0.70 4.21
CA THR A 18 49.93 -1.82 5.04
C THR A 18 48.41 -1.95 5.08
N PHE A 19 48.03 -3.21 5.27
CA PHE A 19 46.77 -3.76 5.73
C PHE A 19 46.09 -2.93 6.84
N SER A 20 44.81 -2.57 6.64
CA SER A 20 43.81 -2.52 7.71
C SER A 20 42.44 -2.71 7.08
N LEU A 21 42.03 -3.98 7.11
CA LEU A 21 40.67 -4.45 6.92
C LEU A 21 39.78 -3.81 8.00
N THR A 22 39.22 -2.62 7.73
CA THR A 22 38.12 -2.11 8.55
C THR A 22 36.87 -2.86 8.12
N GLY A 23 36.56 -3.90 8.89
CA GLY A 23 35.33 -4.64 8.76
C GLY A 23 34.15 -3.69 8.84
N CYS A 24 33.52 -3.43 7.69
CA CYS A 24 32.12 -3.02 7.65
C CYS A 24 31.29 -4.21 8.11
N GLN A 25 31.29 -4.49 9.41
CA GLN A 25 30.27 -5.31 10.05
C GLN A 25 29.03 -4.44 10.26
N ASN A 26 28.55 -3.84 9.17
CA ASN A 26 27.17 -3.42 9.09
C ASN A 26 26.39 -4.71 8.92
N ASN A 27 25.85 -5.18 10.04
CA ASN A 27 24.75 -6.12 10.09
C ASN A 27 23.54 -5.46 9.40
N GLN A 28 23.62 -5.29 8.08
CA GLN A 28 22.46 -5.13 7.24
C GLN A 28 21.78 -6.48 7.29
N GLU A 29 20.93 -6.61 8.29
CA GLU A 29 19.82 -7.53 8.30
C GLU A 29 19.11 -7.33 6.97
N LYS A 30 19.49 -8.13 5.95
CA LYS A 30 18.76 -8.23 4.70
C LYS A 30 17.39 -8.73 5.11
N ALA A 31 16.47 -7.79 5.34
CA ALA A 31 15.08 -8.09 5.60
C ALA A 31 14.64 -9.04 4.49
N LYS A 32 14.40 -10.32 4.85
CA LYS A 32 13.84 -11.30 3.93
C LYS A 32 12.65 -10.63 3.26
N PRO A 33 12.52 -10.66 1.92
CA PRO A 33 11.33 -10.13 1.28
C PRO A 33 10.14 -10.81 1.95
N LYS A 34 9.26 -10.03 2.59
CA LYS A 34 8.03 -10.53 3.20
C LYS A 34 7.11 -10.96 2.04
N THR A 35 7.40 -12.10 1.43
CA THR A 35 6.66 -12.68 0.29
C THR A 35 5.21 -12.99 0.63
N ASP A 36 4.88 -13.02 1.92
CA ASP A 36 3.54 -13.28 2.43
C ASP A 36 2.74 -12.02 2.78
N GLN A 37 3.27 -10.83 2.47
CA GLN A 37 2.56 -9.56 2.68
C GLN A 37 2.14 -8.91 1.36
N ILE A 38 0.95 -8.32 1.38
CA ILE A 38 0.40 -7.53 0.28
C ILE A 38 0.06 -6.14 0.81
N THR A 39 0.22 -5.14 -0.05
CA THR A 39 -0.20 -3.76 0.23
C THR A 39 -1.38 -3.42 -0.67
N VAL A 40 -2.50 -3.04 -0.08
CA VAL A 40 -3.75 -2.75 -0.79
C VAL A 40 -4.17 -1.32 -0.46
N THR A 41 -4.65 -0.58 -1.46
CA THR A 41 -5.15 0.78 -1.25
C THR A 41 -6.66 0.75 -1.08
N TYR A 42 -7.17 1.33 -0.01
CA TYR A 42 -8.61 1.45 0.26
C TYR A 42 -9.02 2.91 0.15
N THR A 43 -10.07 3.17 -0.61
CA THR A 43 -10.71 4.49 -0.73
C THR A 43 -12.16 4.39 -0.30
N LEU A 44 -12.62 5.27 0.60
CA LEU A 44 -14.01 5.35 1.03
C LEU A 44 -14.64 6.64 0.47
N LYS A 45 -15.80 6.48 -0.16
CA LYS A 45 -16.55 7.56 -0.78
C LYS A 45 -17.97 7.64 -0.23
N ASP A 46 -18.47 8.87 -0.13
CA ASP A 46 -19.88 9.19 0.11
C ASP A 46 -20.36 9.94 -1.13
N ASN A 47 -21.17 9.26 -1.96
CA ASN A 47 -21.43 9.60 -3.34
C ASN A 47 -20.12 9.82 -4.13
N LYS A 48 -19.94 11.00 -4.73
CA LYS A 48 -18.73 11.34 -5.50
C LYS A 48 -17.57 11.80 -4.62
N LYS A 49 -17.79 12.09 -3.34
CA LYS A 49 -16.78 12.66 -2.43
C LYS A 49 -15.99 11.58 -1.72
N THR A 50 -14.68 11.54 -1.94
CA THR A 50 -13.75 10.73 -1.13
C THR A 50 -13.60 11.35 0.24
N PHE A 51 -13.75 10.56 1.30
CA PHE A 51 -13.53 11.01 2.68
C PHE A 51 -12.42 10.23 3.41
N ALA A 52 -11.95 9.11 2.85
CA ALA A 52 -10.78 8.41 3.36
C ALA A 52 -10.01 7.71 2.24
N ASN A 53 -8.69 7.70 2.33
CA ASN A 53 -7.80 6.91 1.48
C ASN A 53 -6.61 6.43 2.31
N LYS A 54 -6.39 5.12 2.39
CA LYS A 54 -5.27 4.53 3.14
C LYS A 54 -4.67 3.33 2.41
N LYS A 55 -3.35 3.16 2.54
CA LYS A 55 -2.65 1.92 2.21
C LYS A 55 -2.69 0.99 3.42
N VAL A 56 -3.02 -0.28 3.19
CA VAL A 56 -3.20 -1.29 4.21
C VAL A 56 -2.30 -2.49 3.92
N HIS A 57 -1.44 -2.82 4.89
CA HIS A 57 -0.58 -4.00 4.83
C HIS A 57 -1.34 -5.21 5.38
N LEU A 58 -1.43 -6.26 4.57
CA LEU A 58 -2.21 -7.47 4.85
C LEU A 58 -1.38 -8.71 4.57
N LYS A 59 -1.79 -9.85 5.15
CA LYS A 59 -1.25 -11.15 4.72
C LYS A 59 -1.77 -11.48 3.32
N LYS A 60 -0.99 -12.22 2.54
CA LYS A 60 -1.40 -12.76 1.24
C LYS A 60 -2.72 -13.52 1.38
N ASN A 61 -3.58 -13.42 0.36
CA ASN A 61 -4.92 -14.03 0.34
C ASN A 61 -5.93 -13.48 1.37
N SER A 62 -5.61 -12.37 2.07
CA SER A 62 -6.60 -11.67 2.91
C SER A 62 -7.80 -11.20 2.08
N THR A 63 -8.96 -11.09 2.71
CA THR A 63 -10.19 -10.66 2.04
C THR A 63 -10.37 -9.15 2.10
N VAL A 64 -11.23 -8.62 1.25
CA VAL A 64 -11.58 -7.20 1.22
C VAL A 64 -12.08 -6.72 2.59
N ALA A 65 -12.93 -7.49 3.27
CA ALA A 65 -13.46 -7.16 4.59
C ALA A 65 -12.37 -7.16 5.65
N THR A 66 -11.41 -8.10 5.61
CA THR A 66 -10.28 -8.12 6.55
C THR A 66 -9.47 -6.83 6.47
N GLY A 67 -9.15 -6.36 5.26
CA GLY A 67 -8.37 -5.12 5.13
C GLY A 67 -9.15 -3.87 5.48
N LEU A 68 -10.46 -3.85 5.24
CA LEU A 68 -11.32 -2.76 5.68
C LEU A 68 -11.39 -2.68 7.22
N LYS A 69 -11.68 -3.81 7.88
CA LYS A 69 -11.79 -3.89 9.34
C LYS A 69 -10.52 -3.51 10.09
N LYS A 70 -9.36 -3.60 9.43
CA LYS A 70 -8.07 -3.25 10.04
C LYS A 70 -7.93 -1.76 10.37
N ASN A 71 -8.63 -0.87 9.65
CA ASN A 71 -8.47 0.58 9.82
C ASN A 71 -9.76 1.32 10.14
N TRP A 72 -10.91 0.64 10.06
CA TRP A 72 -12.22 1.25 10.16
C TRP A 72 -13.17 0.37 10.97
N LYS A 73 -14.10 1.00 11.69
CA LYS A 73 -15.16 0.28 12.40
C LYS A 73 -16.20 -0.16 11.40
N VAL A 74 -16.40 -1.47 11.23
CA VAL A 74 -17.32 -2.03 10.23
C VAL A 74 -18.46 -2.76 10.93
N LYS A 75 -19.70 -2.42 10.58
CA LYS A 75 -20.88 -3.22 10.92
C LYS A 75 -21.30 -4.04 9.71
N SER A 76 -21.78 -5.25 9.96
CA SER A 76 -22.24 -6.14 8.89
C SER A 76 -23.42 -6.99 9.33
N GLN A 77 -24.24 -7.37 8.37
CA GLN A 77 -25.37 -8.27 8.56
C GLN A 77 -25.35 -9.31 7.44
N LYS A 78 -25.36 -10.62 7.78
CA LYS A 78 -25.29 -11.72 6.81
C LYS A 78 -24.16 -11.53 5.77
N GLU A 79 -22.97 -11.17 6.23
CA GLU A 79 -21.79 -10.86 5.39
C GLU A 79 -21.89 -9.62 4.47
N PHE A 80 -22.97 -8.83 4.56
CA PHE A 80 -23.07 -7.55 3.88
C PHE A 80 -22.62 -6.41 4.78
N ILE A 81 -21.82 -5.50 4.26
CA ILE A 81 -21.34 -4.34 5.01
C ILE A 81 -22.46 -3.30 5.08
N THR A 82 -22.96 -3.07 6.29
CA THR A 82 -24.08 -2.15 6.56
C THR A 82 -23.63 -0.80 7.10
N ALA A 83 -22.43 -0.70 7.68
CA ALA A 83 -21.84 0.58 8.06
C ALA A 83 -20.31 0.52 8.06
N ILE A 84 -19.69 1.66 7.74
CA ILE A 84 -18.25 1.89 7.86
C ILE A 84 -18.08 3.21 8.61
N ASP A 85 -17.35 3.22 9.74
CA ASP A 85 -17.10 4.41 10.57
C ASP A 85 -18.37 5.21 10.92
N GLY A 86 -19.40 4.50 11.39
CA GLY A 86 -20.67 5.11 11.77
C GLY A 86 -21.56 5.56 10.61
N LYS A 87 -21.05 5.53 9.36
CA LYS A 87 -21.85 5.81 8.16
C LYS A 87 -22.62 4.55 7.75
N SER A 88 -23.85 4.44 8.22
CA SER A 88 -24.76 3.32 7.89
C SER A 88 -25.42 3.48 6.51
N GLN A 89 -25.88 2.34 5.96
CA GLN A 89 -26.85 2.28 4.87
C GLN A 89 -28.22 2.80 5.30
N ASN A 90 -29.05 3.16 4.33
CA ASN A 90 -30.46 3.49 4.55
C ASN A 90 -31.31 2.87 3.43
N PRO A 91 -31.87 1.66 3.64
CA PRO A 91 -32.68 0.98 2.65
C PRO A 91 -33.93 1.77 2.24
N GLN A 92 -34.59 2.47 3.16
CA GLN A 92 -35.76 3.31 2.86
C GLN A 92 -35.43 4.42 1.86
N LYS A 93 -34.22 4.98 1.94
CA LYS A 93 -33.71 6.01 1.02
C LYS A 93 -32.90 5.44 -0.15
N LYS A 94 -32.87 4.11 -0.32
CA LYS A 94 -32.06 3.37 -1.31
C LYS A 94 -30.55 3.66 -1.23
N ILE A 95 -30.02 3.95 -0.05
CA ILE A 95 -28.60 4.25 0.15
C ILE A 95 -27.87 3.00 0.61
N TYR A 96 -26.91 2.53 -0.20
CA TYR A 96 -26.16 1.30 0.05
C TYR A 96 -24.66 1.51 -0.02
N TRP A 97 -23.93 0.62 0.64
CA TRP A 97 -22.48 0.48 0.46
C TRP A 97 -22.24 -0.55 -0.64
N THR A 98 -21.57 -0.11 -1.70
CA THR A 98 -21.05 -0.98 -2.75
C THR A 98 -19.52 -0.89 -2.77
N TYR A 99 -18.88 -1.83 -3.46
CA TYR A 99 -17.44 -1.78 -3.61
C TYR A 99 -16.97 -2.29 -4.96
N THR A 100 -15.79 -1.83 -5.35
CA THR A 100 -15.07 -2.27 -6.55
C THR A 100 -13.66 -2.67 -6.19
N VAL A 101 -13.07 -3.54 -7.01
CA VAL A 101 -11.65 -3.89 -6.96
C VAL A 101 -11.03 -3.53 -8.30
N ASN A 102 -9.99 -2.70 -8.28
CA ASN A 102 -9.31 -2.19 -9.47
C ASN A 102 -10.27 -1.54 -10.49
N GLY A 103 -11.27 -0.82 -9.99
CA GLY A 103 -12.27 -0.13 -10.81
C GLY A 103 -13.35 -1.03 -11.39
N LYS A 104 -13.33 -2.35 -11.13
CA LYS A 104 -14.32 -3.31 -11.62
C LYS A 104 -15.27 -3.73 -10.50
N MET A 105 -16.56 -3.87 -10.82
CA MET A 105 -17.51 -4.53 -9.93
C MET A 105 -17.14 -6.00 -9.77
N VAL A 106 -17.43 -6.54 -8.59
CA VAL A 106 -17.14 -7.94 -8.26
C VAL A 106 -18.41 -8.62 -7.78
N ASN A 107 -18.61 -9.87 -8.20
CA ASN A 107 -19.82 -10.65 -7.89
C ASN A 107 -19.71 -11.42 -6.56
N LYS A 108 -18.74 -11.07 -5.71
CA LYS A 108 -18.47 -11.74 -4.43
C LYS A 108 -18.70 -10.77 -3.28
N SER A 109 -19.03 -11.28 -2.10
CA SER A 109 -19.07 -10.43 -0.90
C SER A 109 -17.66 -9.95 -0.53
N ALA A 110 -17.56 -8.84 0.19
CA ALA A 110 -16.26 -8.35 0.68
C ALA A 110 -15.58 -9.37 1.62
N TYR A 111 -16.36 -10.25 2.25
CA TYR A 111 -15.86 -11.32 3.10
C TYR A 111 -15.26 -12.49 2.33
N GLN A 112 -15.62 -12.66 1.06
CA GLN A 112 -15.14 -13.76 0.21
C GLN A 112 -14.11 -13.30 -0.83
N GLN A 113 -14.14 -12.03 -1.24
CA GLN A 113 -13.24 -11.49 -2.24
C GLN A 113 -11.81 -11.40 -1.69
N LYS A 114 -10.93 -12.30 -2.14
CA LYS A 114 -9.49 -12.26 -1.83
C LYS A 114 -8.80 -11.13 -2.58
N LEU A 115 -7.75 -10.58 -1.97
CA LEU A 115 -6.95 -9.49 -2.50
C LEU A 115 -5.58 -9.94 -2.98
N LYS A 116 -5.09 -9.25 -4.01
CA LYS A 116 -3.74 -9.34 -4.55
C LYS A 116 -2.94 -8.10 -4.15
N ASN A 117 -1.62 -8.19 -4.29
CA ASN A 117 -0.74 -7.06 -4.01
C ASN A 117 -1.04 -5.90 -4.96
N LYS A 118 -1.02 -4.67 -4.44
CA LYS A 118 -1.32 -3.42 -5.12
C LYS A 118 -2.76 -3.24 -5.58
N ASP A 119 -3.68 -4.11 -5.16
CA ASP A 119 -5.10 -3.91 -5.44
C ASP A 119 -5.61 -2.57 -4.89
N LYS A 120 -6.57 -1.99 -5.60
CA LYS A 120 -7.27 -0.77 -5.23
C LYS A 120 -8.73 -1.11 -4.94
N VAL A 121 -9.12 -1.05 -3.69
CA VAL A 121 -10.49 -1.25 -3.24
C VAL A 121 -11.16 0.11 -3.06
N VAL A 122 -12.31 0.31 -3.68
CA VAL A 122 -13.11 1.52 -3.47
C VAL A 122 -14.46 1.11 -2.91
N PHE A 123 -14.76 1.55 -1.69
CA PHE A 123 -16.11 1.49 -1.12
C PHE A 123 -16.83 2.80 -1.38
N THR A 124 -18.06 2.72 -1.88
CA THR A 124 -18.89 3.90 -2.13
C THR A 124 -20.23 3.73 -1.44
N ARG A 125 -20.62 4.72 -0.64
CA ARG A 125 -21.98 4.84 -0.14
C ARG A 125 -22.76 5.77 -1.06
N SER A 126 -23.75 5.25 -1.77
CA SER A 126 -24.53 6.07 -2.70
C SER A 126 -25.97 5.60 -2.77
N LYS A 127 -26.83 6.51 -3.27
CA LYS A 127 -28.21 6.17 -3.61
C LYS A 127 -28.22 5.33 -4.90
N TYR A 128 -29.04 4.27 -4.91
CA TYR A 128 -29.39 3.48 -6.09
C TYR A 128 -30.70 3.96 -6.69
#